data_AF-A0A955Z6P0-F1
#
_entry.id   AF-A0A955Z6P0-F1
#
_cell.length_a   1.000
_cell.length_b   1.000
_cell.length_c   1.000
_cell.angle_alpha   90.00
_cell.angle_beta   90.00
_cell.angle_gamma   90.00
#
_symmetry.space_group_name_H-M   'P 1'
#
loop_
_entity.id
_entity.type
_entity.pdbx_description
1 polymer ?
#
loop_
_entity_poly.entity_id
_entity_poly.type
_entity_poly.pdbx_seq_one_letter_code
_entity_poly.pdbx_strand_id
1 'polypeptide(L)'
;MKRLLWSASSLLFTFVACSAPPIDATLDQAPDRDTTAAKAPTTPAASGAPQATNKCPYDGPPVDVSGFPACRSRGRCIPEGIIPADQRARLAKCDGGFCVPEKIIAAAGNLLPKSCRSIGDGEGRCVSTVFPDIDAQKESLPKDTCDEDERCAPCFDPTNGKETGACRSVSCDAPKEPAKTFGACCEQNGKPKGRCLPVSLIPDDDEKGLEAKECAKGAELCVPEETLAAGWKPAPCSASSILGKYDGVCISTCVKRDFLAKIGTAKGTCDDEHFCAPCKNPLDGKPTGAPGCPP
;
A
#
# COMPACT_ATOMS: atom_id res chain seq x y z
N MET A 1 7.10 4.98 -40.06
CA MET A 1 7.94 5.94 -39.31
C MET A 1 7.03 6.88 -38.53
N LYS A 2 6.77 6.60 -37.25
CA LYS A 2 6.09 7.51 -36.32
C LYS A 2 6.97 7.56 -35.07
N ARG A 3 7.51 8.75 -34.77
CA ARG A 3 8.32 9.03 -33.59
C ARG A 3 7.37 9.04 -32.39
N LEU A 4 7.51 8.06 -31.48
CA LEU A 4 6.89 8.16 -30.16
C LEU A 4 7.79 9.04 -29.29
N LEU A 5 7.22 10.15 -28.83
CA LEU A 5 7.78 11.00 -27.79
C LEU A 5 7.75 10.22 -26.48
N TRP A 6 8.92 9.98 -25.90
CA TRP A 6 9.08 9.50 -24.54
C TRP A 6 8.68 10.62 -23.59
N SER A 7 7.55 10.46 -22.90
CA SER A 7 7.16 11.33 -21.79
C SER A 7 7.72 10.71 -20.52
N ALA A 8 8.73 11.35 -19.94
CA ALA A 8 9.29 11.00 -18.65
C ALA A 8 8.30 11.35 -17.54
N SER A 9 7.47 10.39 -17.14
CA SER A 9 6.73 10.45 -15.89
C SER A 9 7.62 9.87 -14.80
N SER A 10 8.23 10.72 -13.98
CA SER A 10 8.78 10.33 -12.68
C SER A 10 7.64 9.82 -11.79
N LEU A 11 7.33 8.54 -11.89
CA LEU A 11 6.49 7.85 -10.91
C LEU A 11 7.38 7.53 -9.71
N LEU A 12 7.23 8.32 -8.65
CA LEU A 12 7.62 7.87 -7.31
C LEU A 12 6.83 6.58 -7.04
N PHE A 13 7.56 5.48 -6.88
CA PHE A 13 7.01 4.21 -6.42
C PHE A 13 6.41 4.41 -5.04
N THR A 14 5.10 4.47 -5.02
CA THR A 14 4.35 4.11 -3.83
C THR A 14 3.80 2.72 -4.11
N PHE A 15 4.67 1.70 -4.00
CA PHE A 15 4.19 0.45 -3.44
C PHE A 15 3.77 0.83 -2.02
N VAL A 16 2.51 1.27 -1.89
CA VAL A 16 1.89 1.37 -0.59
C VAL A 16 1.79 -0.09 -0.17
N ALA A 17 2.77 -0.56 0.60
CA ALA A 17 2.58 -1.70 1.48
C ALA A 17 1.16 -1.54 2.08
N CYS A 18 0.30 -2.56 1.96
CA CYS A 18 -1.07 -2.53 2.48
C CYS A 18 -1.14 -2.29 4.01
N SER A 19 -0.02 -2.00 4.66
CA SER A 19 0.04 -1.42 5.99
C SER A 19 -0.82 -0.16 6.07
N ALA A 20 -2.04 -0.33 6.56
CA ALA A 20 -2.70 0.70 7.35
C ALA A 20 -1.73 1.20 8.44
N PRO A 21 -1.83 2.47 8.86
CA PRO A 21 -1.11 2.92 10.04
C PRO A 21 -1.40 1.96 11.21
N PRO A 22 -0.39 1.62 12.05
CA PRO A 22 -0.57 0.69 13.14
C PRO A 22 -1.72 1.17 14.03
N ILE A 23 -2.73 0.31 14.20
CA ILE A 23 -3.78 0.51 15.18
C ILE A 23 -3.15 0.15 16.53
N ASP A 24 -2.72 1.16 17.28
CA ASP A 24 -2.14 0.97 18.60
C ASP A 24 -3.22 0.38 19.52
N ALA A 25 -3.15 -0.93 19.75
CA ALA A 25 -4.05 -1.66 20.64
C ALA A 25 -3.67 -1.37 22.10
N THR A 26 -4.03 -0.18 22.59
CA THR A 26 -4.09 0.12 24.03
C THR A 26 -5.53 0.43 24.42
N LEU A 27 -6.35 -0.62 24.44
CA LEU A 27 -7.62 -0.64 25.16
C LEU A 27 -7.33 -1.23 26.55
N ASP A 28 -6.98 -0.37 27.52
CA ASP A 28 -7.33 -0.54 28.93
C ASP A 28 -6.77 0.63 29.75
N GLN A 29 -7.66 1.57 30.08
CA GLN A 29 -7.75 2.31 31.35
C GLN A 29 -8.51 3.63 31.13
N ALA A 30 -9.80 3.59 31.47
CA ALA A 30 -10.54 4.80 31.78
C ALA A 30 -10.23 5.21 33.22
N PRO A 31 -9.80 6.46 33.48
CA PRO A 31 -9.95 7.06 34.80
C PRO A 31 -11.22 7.92 34.86
N ASP A 32 -11.86 7.85 36.03
CA ASP A 32 -13.10 8.50 36.42
C ASP A 32 -13.18 10.00 36.09
N ARG A 33 -14.35 10.42 35.59
CA ARG A 33 -14.69 11.83 35.36
C ARG A 33 -15.29 12.43 36.63
N ASP A 34 -14.58 13.39 37.19
CA ASP A 34 -15.11 14.33 38.17
C ASP A 34 -15.99 15.39 37.50
N THR A 35 -17.03 15.80 38.21
CA THR A 35 -18.20 16.51 37.69
C THR A 35 -18.00 18.02 37.78
N THR A 36 -18.16 18.76 36.68
CA THR A 36 -18.55 20.18 36.77
C THR A 36 -19.41 20.61 35.59
N ALA A 37 -20.60 21.07 35.91
CA ALA A 37 -21.68 21.41 35.02
C ALA A 37 -21.41 22.71 34.24
N ALA A 38 -21.62 22.68 32.92
CA ALA A 38 -21.83 23.86 32.11
C ALA A 38 -23.07 23.66 31.21
N LYS A 39 -23.91 24.68 31.19
CA LYS A 39 -25.26 24.76 30.64
C LYS A 39 -25.24 24.75 29.10
N ALA A 40 -25.85 23.74 28.49
CA ALA A 40 -25.96 23.59 27.03
C ALA A 40 -27.07 24.47 26.43
N PRO A 41 -26.91 25.01 25.20
CA PRO A 41 -28.02 25.55 24.41
C PRO A 41 -28.83 24.43 23.77
N THR A 42 -30.16 24.57 23.84
CA THR A 42 -31.18 23.71 23.25
C THR A 42 -31.02 23.59 21.73
N THR A 43 -30.68 22.38 21.27
CA THR A 43 -30.80 21.94 19.86
C THR A 43 -31.90 20.88 19.79
N PRO A 44 -32.75 20.82 18.75
CA PRO A 44 -33.84 19.86 18.68
C PRO A 44 -33.30 18.43 18.57
N ALA A 45 -33.89 17.52 19.35
CA ALA A 45 -33.57 16.11 19.36
C ALA A 45 -33.79 15.48 17.97
N ALA A 46 -32.71 15.02 17.37
CA ALA A 46 -32.78 13.96 16.36
C ALA A 46 -33.02 12.64 17.10
N SER A 47 -34.22 12.11 16.93
CA SER A 47 -34.69 10.85 17.49
C SER A 47 -33.79 9.68 17.07
N GLY A 48 -33.18 9.03 18.06
CA GLY A 48 -32.83 7.60 18.09
C GLY A 48 -32.12 7.01 16.87
N ALA A 49 -30.83 7.28 16.71
CA ALA A 49 -29.98 6.31 16.02
C ALA A 49 -29.97 5.01 16.86
N PRO A 50 -30.28 3.84 16.28
CA PRO A 50 -30.14 2.57 16.98
C PRO A 50 -28.70 2.46 17.46
N GLN A 51 -28.49 2.25 18.76
CA GLN A 51 -27.19 1.81 19.25
C GLN A 51 -26.87 0.52 18.50
N ALA A 52 -25.85 0.56 17.65
CA ALA A 52 -25.31 -0.62 17.00
C ALA A 52 -25.03 -1.64 18.11
N THR A 53 -25.85 -2.69 18.20
CA THR A 53 -25.52 -3.82 19.05
C THR A 53 -24.14 -4.28 18.60
N ASN A 54 -23.20 -4.46 19.54
CA ASN A 54 -21.82 -4.91 19.28
C ASN A 54 -21.73 -6.34 18.72
N LYS A 55 -22.77 -6.82 18.05
CA LYS A 55 -22.86 -8.15 17.50
C LYS A 55 -22.21 -8.15 16.13
N CYS A 56 -21.19 -8.99 16.02
CA CYS A 56 -20.42 -9.22 14.83
C CYS A 56 -20.50 -10.74 14.54
N PRO A 57 -21.04 -11.16 13.38
CA PRO A 57 -21.58 -10.32 12.31
C PRO A 57 -22.87 -9.59 12.73
N TYR A 58 -23.11 -8.42 12.11
CA TYR A 58 -24.35 -7.66 12.28
C TYR A 58 -25.57 -8.49 11.85
N ASP A 59 -26.59 -8.54 12.69
CA ASP A 59 -27.84 -9.27 12.46
C ASP A 59 -29.10 -8.38 12.57
N GLY A 60 -28.91 -7.08 12.75
CA GLY A 60 -29.99 -6.12 12.80
C GLY A 60 -30.56 -5.77 11.41
N PRO A 61 -31.69 -5.04 11.36
CA PRO A 61 -32.17 -4.48 10.10
C PRO A 61 -31.14 -3.49 9.52
N PRO A 62 -30.95 -3.44 8.19
CA PRO A 62 -30.04 -2.48 7.58
C PRO A 62 -30.35 -1.03 7.97
N VAL A 63 -29.31 -0.27 8.34
CA VAL A 63 -29.45 1.19 8.53
C VAL A 63 -29.77 1.84 7.19
N ASP A 64 -30.74 2.75 7.18
CA ASP A 64 -31.05 3.54 5.98
C ASP A 64 -29.91 4.51 5.66
N VAL A 65 -29.30 4.33 4.50
CA VAL A 65 -28.16 5.13 4.03
C VAL A 65 -28.59 6.36 3.22
N SER A 66 -29.88 6.48 2.89
CA SER A 66 -30.39 7.54 2.01
C SER A 66 -30.44 8.92 2.68
N GLY A 67 -30.48 8.95 4.02
CA GLY A 67 -30.44 10.20 4.80
C GLY A 67 -29.07 10.91 4.80
N PHE A 68 -28.03 10.26 4.29
CA PHE A 68 -26.69 10.83 4.21
C PHE A 68 -26.37 11.31 2.78
N PRO A 69 -25.66 12.43 2.58
CA PRO A 69 -25.21 12.84 1.26
C PRO A 69 -24.28 11.81 0.61
N ALA A 70 -24.36 11.63 -0.72
CA ALA A 70 -23.36 10.84 -1.44
C ALA A 70 -22.01 11.55 -1.50
N CYS A 71 -20.91 10.80 -1.39
CA CYS A 71 -19.54 11.34 -1.49
C CYS A 71 -18.71 10.68 -2.60
N ARG A 72 -18.97 9.39 -2.88
CA ARG A 72 -18.39 8.59 -3.98
C ARG A 72 -19.41 7.54 -4.42
N SER A 73 -19.14 6.82 -5.50
CA SER A 73 -19.92 5.65 -5.86
C SER A 73 -20.01 4.70 -4.67
N ARG A 74 -21.23 4.33 -4.26
CA ARG A 74 -21.49 3.44 -3.11
C ARG A 74 -20.94 3.94 -1.76
N GLY A 75 -20.72 5.26 -1.64
CA GLY A 75 -20.28 5.91 -0.40
C GLY A 75 -21.25 7.00 0.07
N ARG A 76 -21.27 7.22 1.38
CA ARG A 76 -22.04 8.29 2.02
C ARG A 76 -21.21 9.10 3.00
N CYS A 77 -21.51 10.38 3.09
CA CYS A 77 -20.85 11.30 3.99
C CYS A 77 -21.45 11.19 5.40
N ILE A 78 -20.68 10.65 6.33
CA ILE A 78 -21.09 10.43 7.72
C ILE A 78 -20.45 11.51 8.59
N PRO A 79 -21.24 12.20 9.46
CA PRO A 79 -20.71 13.18 10.39
C PRO A 79 -19.59 12.63 11.28
N GLU A 80 -18.56 13.44 11.48
CA GLU A 80 -17.35 13.06 12.24
C GLU A 80 -17.65 12.51 13.64
N GLY A 81 -18.65 13.07 14.35
CA GLY A 81 -19.03 12.66 15.69
C GLY A 81 -19.58 11.23 15.82
N ILE A 82 -19.93 10.59 14.70
CA ILE A 82 -20.41 9.20 14.64
C ILE A 82 -19.26 8.23 14.39
N ILE A 83 -18.17 8.70 13.79
CA ILE A 83 -17.06 7.85 13.34
C ILE A 83 -15.99 7.78 14.45
N PRO A 84 -15.59 6.59 14.89
CA PRO A 84 -14.46 6.40 15.81
C PRO A 84 -13.20 7.09 15.30
N ALA A 85 -12.46 7.78 16.19
CA ALA A 85 -11.35 8.64 15.80
C ALA A 85 -10.21 7.88 15.11
N ASP A 86 -9.97 6.63 15.53
CA ASP A 86 -9.01 5.68 14.97
C ASP A 86 -9.33 5.26 13.53
N GLN A 87 -10.61 5.30 13.14
CA GLN A 87 -11.03 4.92 11.77
C GLN A 87 -10.92 6.08 10.78
N ARG A 88 -10.93 7.33 11.23
CA ARG A 88 -10.98 8.54 10.38
C ARG A 88 -9.79 8.66 9.44
N ALA A 89 -8.60 8.22 9.87
CA ALA A 89 -7.37 8.31 9.08
C ALA A 89 -7.43 7.53 7.75
N ARG A 90 -8.28 6.51 7.67
CA ARG A 90 -8.46 5.69 6.47
C ARG A 90 -9.56 6.19 5.54
N LEU A 91 -10.34 7.18 5.93
CA LEU A 91 -11.51 7.63 5.17
C LEU A 91 -11.21 8.93 4.42
N ALA A 92 -11.77 9.08 3.22
CA ALA A 92 -11.75 10.36 2.53
C ALA A 92 -12.62 11.38 3.26
N LYS A 93 -12.17 12.63 3.35
CA LYS A 93 -13.03 13.73 3.83
C LYS A 93 -14.16 14.02 2.83
N CYS A 94 -15.30 14.43 3.36
CA CYS A 94 -16.43 15.00 2.61
C CYS A 94 -17.00 16.18 3.40
N ASP A 95 -17.96 16.90 2.80
CA ASP A 95 -18.54 18.07 3.46
C ASP A 95 -19.28 17.68 4.74
N GLY A 96 -18.77 18.13 5.89
CA GLY A 96 -19.30 17.82 7.21
C GLY A 96 -18.87 16.47 7.82
N GLY A 97 -17.95 15.72 7.21
CA GLY A 97 -17.50 14.45 7.80
C GLY A 97 -16.56 13.61 6.93
N PHE A 98 -16.79 12.28 6.93
CA PHE A 98 -15.98 11.33 6.16
C PHE A 98 -16.83 10.40 5.31
N CYS A 99 -16.27 9.99 4.17
CA CYS A 99 -16.90 9.15 3.18
C CYS A 99 -16.77 7.68 3.58
N VAL A 100 -17.88 7.05 3.96
CA VAL A 100 -17.95 5.66 4.43
C VAL A 100 -18.71 4.80 3.41
N PRO A 101 -18.27 3.54 3.13
CA PRO A 101 -19.01 2.63 2.28
C PRO A 101 -20.44 2.39 2.77
N GLU A 102 -21.41 2.38 1.85
CA GLU A 102 -22.83 2.14 2.15
C GLU A 102 -23.05 0.81 2.91
N LYS A 103 -22.31 -0.25 2.57
CA LYS A 103 -22.41 -1.56 3.24
C LYS A 103 -21.98 -1.50 4.71
N ILE A 104 -20.97 -0.70 5.04
CA ILE A 104 -20.51 -0.53 6.43
C ILE A 104 -21.57 0.23 7.24
N ILE A 105 -22.15 1.28 6.64
CA ILE A 105 -23.22 2.06 7.28
C ILE A 105 -24.45 1.19 7.50
N ALA A 106 -24.88 0.45 6.47
CA ALA A 106 -26.02 -0.45 6.55
C ALA A 106 -25.86 -1.52 7.64
N ALA A 107 -24.63 -1.97 7.90
CA ALA A 107 -24.27 -2.91 8.97
C ALA A 107 -23.94 -2.22 10.31
N ALA A 108 -24.27 -0.93 10.46
CA ALA A 108 -24.01 -0.13 11.65
C ALA A 108 -22.55 -0.20 12.14
N GLY A 109 -21.59 -0.26 11.20
CA GLY A 109 -20.15 -0.37 11.48
C GLY A 109 -19.64 -1.80 11.73
N ASN A 110 -20.52 -2.80 11.84
CA ASN A 110 -20.19 -4.20 12.16
C ASN A 110 -20.27 -5.13 10.92
N LEU A 111 -19.90 -4.61 9.75
CA LEU A 111 -19.82 -5.41 8.52
C LEU A 111 -18.68 -6.41 8.64
N LEU A 112 -19.00 -7.71 8.69
CA LEU A 112 -18.01 -8.77 8.48
C LEU A 112 -17.75 -8.89 6.97
N PRO A 113 -16.56 -8.52 6.46
CA PRO A 113 -16.31 -8.54 5.03
C PRO A 113 -16.24 -9.98 4.50
N LYS A 114 -16.60 -10.16 3.23
CA LYS A 114 -16.48 -11.45 2.56
C LYS A 114 -15.00 -11.84 2.41
N SER A 115 -14.69 -13.12 2.65
CA SER A 115 -13.36 -13.69 2.38
C SER A 115 -13.11 -13.82 0.88
N CYS A 116 -11.85 -13.62 0.47
CA CYS A 116 -11.40 -13.69 -0.91
C CYS A 116 -9.92 -14.13 -0.99
N ARG A 117 -9.42 -14.42 -2.19
CA ARG A 117 -8.00 -14.67 -2.47
C ARG A 117 -7.34 -13.43 -3.06
N SER A 118 -6.35 -12.92 -2.35
CA SER A 118 -5.60 -11.74 -2.73
C SER A 118 -4.32 -12.10 -3.50
N ILE A 119 -3.44 -11.12 -3.67
CA ILE A 119 -2.14 -11.23 -4.33
C ILE A 119 -1.34 -12.38 -3.70
N GLY A 120 -0.63 -13.14 -4.54
CA GLY A 120 0.14 -14.31 -4.10
C GLY A 120 -0.72 -15.46 -3.61
N ASP A 121 -2.03 -15.44 -3.91
CA ASP A 121 -3.01 -16.37 -3.34
C ASP A 121 -2.93 -16.36 -1.81
N GLY A 122 -2.92 -15.16 -1.20
CA GLY A 122 -3.04 -14.97 0.24
C GLY A 122 -4.50 -14.80 0.66
N GLU A 123 -4.83 -15.14 1.90
CA GLU A 123 -6.13 -14.80 2.48
C GLU A 123 -6.35 -13.28 2.45
N GLY A 124 -7.57 -12.85 2.08
CA GLY A 124 -7.96 -11.45 2.12
C GLY A 124 -9.42 -11.23 2.51
N ARG A 125 -9.79 -9.95 2.50
CA ARG A 125 -11.17 -9.47 2.68
C ARG A 125 -11.55 -8.53 1.55
N CYS A 126 -12.82 -8.59 1.15
CA CYS A 126 -13.39 -7.65 0.21
C CYS A 126 -13.52 -6.27 0.87
N VAL A 127 -12.72 -5.31 0.42
CA VAL A 127 -12.70 -3.95 0.95
C VAL A 127 -13.12 -2.98 -0.15
N SER A 128 -13.97 -2.03 0.20
CA SER A 128 -14.54 -1.07 -0.75
C SER A 128 -13.49 -0.10 -1.32
N THR A 129 -13.60 0.23 -2.61
CA THR A 129 -12.82 1.29 -3.27
C THR A 129 -13.25 2.70 -2.86
N VAL A 130 -14.20 2.84 -1.92
CA VAL A 130 -14.47 4.12 -1.26
C VAL A 130 -13.30 4.53 -0.35
N PHE A 131 -12.56 3.55 0.20
CA PHE A 131 -11.33 3.78 0.95
C PHE A 131 -10.21 4.24 0.00
N PRO A 132 -9.54 5.38 0.25
CA PRO A 132 -8.53 5.93 -0.67
C PRO A 132 -7.34 5.00 -0.93
N ASP A 133 -6.89 4.27 0.09
CA ASP A 133 -5.80 3.28 -0.01
C ASP A 133 -6.18 2.13 -0.96
N ILE A 134 -7.43 1.68 -0.92
CA ILE A 134 -7.92 0.62 -1.82
C ILE A 134 -8.13 1.12 -3.24
N ASP A 135 -8.68 2.33 -3.41
CA ASP A 135 -8.86 2.96 -4.73
C ASP A 135 -7.51 3.17 -5.44
N ALA A 136 -6.49 3.62 -4.68
CA ALA A 136 -5.14 3.81 -5.19
C ALA A 136 -4.48 2.50 -5.66
N GLN A 137 -4.90 1.36 -5.12
CA GLN A 137 -4.36 0.03 -5.42
C GLN A 137 -5.27 -0.83 -6.30
N LYS A 138 -6.38 -0.27 -6.80
CA LYS A 138 -7.44 -1.05 -7.45
C LYS A 138 -7.00 -1.85 -8.68
N GLU A 139 -5.88 -1.46 -9.30
CA GLU A 139 -5.31 -2.13 -10.47
C GLU A 139 -4.37 -3.28 -10.07
N SER A 140 -3.75 -3.19 -8.89
CA SER A 140 -2.85 -4.22 -8.35
C SER A 140 -3.58 -5.25 -7.50
N LEU A 141 -4.67 -4.87 -6.83
CA LEU A 141 -5.47 -5.78 -6.03
C LEU A 141 -6.46 -6.55 -6.92
N PRO A 142 -6.56 -7.89 -6.77
CA PRO A 142 -7.56 -8.66 -7.50
C PRO A 142 -8.98 -8.37 -6.98
N LYS A 143 -9.98 -8.56 -7.85
CA LYS A 143 -11.39 -8.56 -7.41
C LYS A 143 -11.79 -9.88 -6.75
N ASP A 144 -11.33 -11.01 -7.29
CA ASP A 144 -11.75 -12.36 -6.87
C ASP A 144 -13.29 -12.47 -6.75
N THR A 145 -13.82 -12.85 -5.58
CA THR A 145 -15.26 -12.99 -5.34
C THR A 145 -15.93 -11.73 -4.81
N CYS A 146 -15.20 -10.60 -4.75
CA CYS A 146 -15.70 -9.32 -4.26
C CYS A 146 -16.62 -8.64 -5.28
N ASP A 147 -17.44 -7.71 -4.79
CA ASP A 147 -18.33 -6.94 -5.65
C ASP A 147 -17.53 -5.93 -6.52
N GLU A 148 -18.17 -5.35 -7.53
CA GLU A 148 -17.49 -4.47 -8.50
C GLU A 148 -16.80 -3.25 -7.86
N ASP A 149 -17.36 -2.74 -6.76
CA ASP A 149 -16.87 -1.61 -5.97
C ASP A 149 -15.91 -2.03 -4.85
N GLU A 150 -15.38 -3.25 -4.91
CA GLU A 150 -14.48 -3.82 -3.90
C GLU A 150 -13.23 -4.45 -4.53
N ARG A 151 -12.19 -4.59 -3.72
CA ARG A 151 -10.98 -5.33 -4.03
C ARG A 151 -10.61 -6.24 -2.87
N CYS A 152 -9.97 -7.35 -3.21
CA CYS A 152 -9.49 -8.30 -2.22
C CYS A 152 -8.19 -7.79 -1.59
N ALA A 153 -8.31 -7.06 -0.48
CA ALA A 153 -7.17 -6.61 0.30
C ALA A 153 -6.61 -7.80 1.10
N PRO A 154 -5.30 -8.07 1.05
CA PRO A 154 -4.72 -9.22 1.74
C PRO A 154 -4.73 -9.01 3.25
N CYS A 155 -4.86 -10.07 4.06
CA CYS A 155 -4.73 -9.98 5.53
C CYS A 155 -3.32 -9.53 5.96
N PHE A 156 -2.32 -9.99 5.22
CA PHE A 156 -0.91 -9.70 5.43
C PHE A 156 -0.28 -9.16 4.16
N ASP A 157 0.63 -8.21 4.29
CA ASP A 157 1.40 -7.68 3.17
C ASP A 157 2.32 -8.79 2.60
N PRO A 158 2.20 -9.15 1.32
CA PRO A 158 2.99 -10.24 0.75
C PRO A 158 4.49 -9.90 0.63
N THR A 159 4.90 -8.64 0.78
CA THR A 159 6.31 -8.23 0.70
C THR A 159 7.07 -8.46 2.02
N ASN A 160 6.39 -8.36 3.16
CA ASN A 160 7.03 -8.34 4.48
C ASN A 160 6.29 -9.14 5.57
N GLY A 161 5.10 -9.67 5.28
CA GLY A 161 4.29 -10.50 6.17
C GLY A 161 3.58 -9.75 7.30
N LYS A 162 3.62 -8.42 7.33
CA LYS A 162 2.93 -7.61 8.35
C LYS A 162 1.42 -7.59 8.12
N GLU A 163 0.64 -7.54 9.20
CA GLU A 163 -0.81 -7.36 9.10
C GLU A 163 -1.16 -6.03 8.41
N THR A 164 -2.16 -6.08 7.53
CA THR A 164 -2.69 -4.90 6.81
C THR A 164 -3.89 -4.27 7.52
N GLY A 165 -4.50 -5.02 8.44
CA GLY A 165 -5.77 -4.69 9.07
C GLY A 165 -7.01 -5.11 8.27
N ALA A 166 -6.89 -5.66 7.05
CA ALA A 166 -8.04 -6.07 6.24
C ALA A 166 -8.93 -7.09 6.99
N CYS A 167 -8.30 -8.06 7.63
CA CYS A 167 -8.94 -9.16 8.37
C CYS A 167 -9.13 -8.85 9.86
N ARG A 168 -8.98 -7.57 10.26
CA ARG A 168 -9.29 -7.04 11.59
C ARG A 168 -10.10 -5.76 11.51
N SER A 169 -10.80 -5.56 10.40
CA SER A 169 -11.65 -4.38 10.18
C SER A 169 -12.85 -4.33 11.12
N VAL A 170 -13.24 -5.48 11.69
CA VAL A 170 -14.23 -5.62 12.76
C VAL A 170 -13.74 -6.60 13.83
N SER A 171 -14.26 -6.48 15.05
CA SER A 171 -13.75 -7.21 16.23
C SER A 171 -13.91 -8.73 16.17
N CYS A 172 -14.85 -9.25 15.37
CA CYS A 172 -15.05 -10.70 15.20
C CYS A 172 -14.32 -11.29 13.99
N ASP A 173 -13.53 -10.49 13.27
CA ASP A 173 -12.71 -10.99 12.17
C ASP A 173 -11.26 -11.18 12.60
N ALA A 174 -10.63 -12.19 12.03
CA ALA A 174 -9.21 -12.47 12.17
C ALA A 174 -8.72 -13.25 10.95
N PRO A 175 -7.43 -13.15 10.59
CA PRO A 175 -6.82 -14.08 9.66
C PRO A 175 -6.98 -15.53 10.14
N LYS A 176 -7.33 -16.43 9.22
CA LYS A 176 -7.44 -17.88 9.43
C LYS A 176 -6.22 -18.62 8.88
N GLU A 177 -5.51 -18.01 7.94
CA GLU A 177 -4.28 -18.51 7.35
C GLU A 177 -3.07 -17.70 7.85
N PRO A 178 -1.87 -18.33 7.93
CA PRO A 178 -0.65 -17.59 8.23
C PRO A 178 -0.29 -16.62 7.10
N ALA A 179 0.59 -15.65 7.40
CA ALA A 179 1.12 -14.74 6.40
C ALA A 179 1.79 -15.48 5.24
N LYS A 180 1.35 -15.18 4.01
CA LYS A 180 1.95 -15.70 2.78
C LYS A 180 2.74 -14.59 2.13
N THR A 181 4.06 -14.74 2.08
CA THR A 181 4.96 -13.76 1.48
C THR A 181 5.47 -14.24 0.12
N PHE A 182 5.91 -13.30 -0.70
CA PHE A 182 6.66 -13.60 -1.91
C PHE A 182 7.94 -14.39 -1.62
N GLY A 183 8.34 -15.22 -2.59
CA GLY A 183 9.58 -15.99 -2.53
C GLY A 183 10.78 -15.08 -2.29
N ALA A 184 11.76 -15.55 -1.54
CA ALA A 184 13.02 -14.86 -1.37
C ALA A 184 13.88 -14.98 -2.63
N CYS A 185 14.62 -13.93 -2.96
CA CYS A 185 15.64 -13.96 -4.00
C CYS A 185 16.79 -13.03 -3.67
N CYS A 186 17.83 -13.08 -4.51
CA CYS A 186 19.08 -12.36 -4.34
C CYS A 186 19.69 -12.59 -2.96
N GLU A 187 20.09 -13.83 -2.69
CA GLU A 187 20.82 -14.11 -1.45
C GLU A 187 22.19 -13.42 -1.44
N GLN A 188 22.43 -12.64 -0.39
CA GLN A 188 23.73 -12.02 -0.09
C GLN A 188 24.07 -12.26 1.37
N ASN A 189 25.27 -12.78 1.63
CA ASN A 189 25.76 -13.08 2.98
C ASN A 189 24.77 -13.94 3.81
N GLY A 190 24.13 -14.92 3.17
CA GLY A 190 23.16 -15.82 3.81
C GLY A 190 21.82 -15.16 4.15
N LYS A 191 21.53 -13.97 3.61
CA LYS A 191 20.27 -13.27 3.81
C LYS A 191 19.62 -12.91 2.47
N PRO A 192 18.30 -13.05 2.33
CA PRO A 192 17.63 -12.58 1.13
C PRO A 192 17.66 -11.05 1.09
N LYS A 193 17.90 -10.50 -0.11
CA LYS A 193 17.89 -9.05 -0.38
C LYS A 193 16.84 -8.66 -1.41
N GLY A 194 16.08 -9.61 -1.92
CA GLY A 194 14.98 -9.37 -2.82
C GLY A 194 13.80 -10.32 -2.60
N ARG A 195 12.70 -9.99 -3.27
CA ARG A 195 11.47 -10.78 -3.33
C ARG A 195 11.10 -11.10 -4.77
N CYS A 196 10.58 -12.30 -4.99
CA CYS A 196 10.04 -12.74 -6.26
C CYS A 196 8.64 -12.18 -6.44
N LEU A 197 8.52 -11.10 -7.21
CA LEU A 197 7.24 -10.48 -7.52
C LEU A 197 6.69 -11.02 -8.85
N PRO A 198 5.40 -11.36 -8.93
CA PRO A 198 4.74 -11.62 -10.20
C PRO A 198 4.93 -10.44 -11.17
N VAL A 199 5.23 -10.74 -12.43
CA VAL A 199 5.47 -9.70 -13.47
C VAL A 199 4.29 -8.75 -13.58
N SER A 200 3.05 -9.21 -13.37
CA SER A 200 1.84 -8.37 -13.39
C SER A 200 1.78 -7.30 -12.30
N LEU A 201 2.64 -7.35 -11.28
CA LEU A 201 2.74 -6.34 -10.22
C LEU A 201 3.91 -5.37 -10.44
N ILE A 202 4.72 -5.61 -11.47
CA ILE A 202 5.92 -4.85 -11.78
C ILE A 202 5.58 -3.92 -12.93
N PRO A 203 5.75 -2.60 -12.78
CA PRO A 203 5.55 -1.68 -13.90
C PRO A 203 6.49 -1.96 -15.06
N ASP A 204 5.98 -1.83 -16.29
CA ASP A 204 6.71 -2.14 -17.54
C ASP A 204 8.09 -1.46 -17.65
N ASP A 205 8.24 -0.27 -17.06
CA ASP A 205 9.48 0.49 -17.09
C ASP A 205 10.57 -0.11 -16.19
N ASP A 206 10.20 -0.81 -15.11
CA ASP A 206 11.14 -1.45 -14.20
C ASP A 206 11.54 -2.85 -14.65
N GLU A 207 10.66 -3.54 -15.38
CA GLU A 207 10.84 -4.94 -15.78
C GLU A 207 12.21 -5.16 -16.46
N LYS A 208 12.65 -4.18 -17.25
CA LYS A 208 13.92 -4.23 -18.01
C LYS A 208 15.17 -4.28 -17.13
N GLY A 209 15.09 -3.78 -15.90
CA GLY A 209 16.19 -3.75 -14.93
C GLY A 209 16.26 -4.98 -14.03
N LEU A 210 15.28 -5.88 -14.13
CA LEU A 210 15.11 -7.00 -13.22
C LEU A 210 15.38 -8.34 -13.93
N GLU A 211 15.65 -9.37 -13.16
CA GLU A 211 15.85 -10.73 -13.66
C GLU A 211 15.15 -11.74 -12.77
N ALA A 212 14.78 -12.89 -13.33
CA ALA A 212 14.15 -13.99 -12.59
C ALA A 212 15.15 -14.78 -11.72
N LYS A 213 16.15 -14.11 -11.13
CA LYS A 213 17.17 -14.73 -10.27
C LYS A 213 16.49 -15.38 -9.08
N GLU A 214 16.65 -16.69 -8.94
CA GLU A 214 16.04 -17.51 -7.85
C GLU A 214 14.49 -17.53 -7.86
N CYS A 215 13.85 -16.89 -8.84
CA CYS A 215 12.40 -16.80 -8.98
C CYS A 215 11.87 -17.71 -10.09
N ALA A 216 10.54 -17.92 -10.12
CA ALA A 216 9.90 -18.70 -11.17
C ALA A 216 10.05 -18.00 -12.55
N LYS A 217 10.86 -18.60 -13.44
CA LYS A 217 11.16 -18.04 -14.77
C LYS A 217 9.89 -17.78 -15.58
N GLY A 218 9.75 -16.56 -16.10
CA GLY A 218 8.63 -16.15 -16.95
C GLY A 218 7.33 -15.83 -16.19
N ALA A 219 7.33 -15.99 -14.87
CA ALA A 219 6.20 -15.62 -14.01
C ALA A 219 6.57 -14.53 -13.00
N GLU A 220 7.82 -14.53 -12.52
CA GLU A 220 8.28 -13.67 -11.45
C GLU A 220 9.66 -13.07 -11.76
N LEU A 221 9.91 -11.87 -11.23
CA LEU A 221 11.22 -11.22 -11.25
C LEU A 221 11.68 -10.89 -9.83
N CYS A 222 12.99 -10.93 -9.63
CA CYS A 222 13.59 -10.60 -8.35
C CYS A 222 13.68 -9.09 -8.19
N VAL A 223 12.91 -8.54 -7.25
CA VAL A 223 12.86 -7.11 -6.92
C VAL A 223 13.59 -6.89 -5.59
N PRO A 224 14.55 -5.95 -5.50
CA PRO A 224 15.23 -5.66 -4.24
C PRO A 224 14.26 -5.22 -3.14
N GLU A 225 14.40 -5.76 -1.94
CA GLU A 225 13.44 -5.58 -0.85
C GLU A 225 13.31 -4.12 -0.42
N GLU A 226 14.40 -3.35 -0.48
CA GLU A 226 14.44 -1.92 -0.19
C GLU A 226 13.53 -1.11 -1.12
N THR A 227 13.36 -1.54 -2.38
CA THR A 227 12.52 -0.83 -3.36
C THR A 227 11.02 -1.09 -3.16
N LEU A 228 10.67 -2.13 -2.39
CA LEU A 228 9.29 -2.45 -2.04
C LEU A 228 8.76 -1.57 -0.89
N ALA A 229 9.65 -0.88 -0.17
CA ALA A 229 9.26 0.02 0.90
C ALA A 229 8.61 1.30 0.33
N ALA A 230 7.45 1.65 0.87
CA ALA A 230 6.71 2.85 0.46
C ALA A 230 7.58 4.11 0.59
N GLY A 231 7.73 4.86 -0.51
CA GLY A 231 8.46 6.13 -0.52
C GLY A 231 9.98 5.98 -0.45
N TRP A 232 10.52 4.78 -0.68
CA TRP A 232 11.96 4.57 -0.77
C TRP A 232 12.60 5.46 -1.83
N LYS A 233 13.77 6.02 -1.50
CA LYS A 233 14.61 6.80 -2.41
C LYS A 233 16.05 6.33 -2.22
N PRO A 234 16.80 6.06 -3.31
CA PRO A 234 18.17 5.66 -3.17
C PRO A 234 19.05 6.81 -2.67
N ALA A 235 20.06 6.48 -1.88
CA ALA A 235 21.03 7.46 -1.41
C ALA A 235 21.88 7.98 -2.58
N PRO A 236 22.23 9.28 -2.62
CA PRO A 236 23.15 9.80 -3.63
C PRO A 236 24.55 9.21 -3.42
N CYS A 237 25.31 9.09 -4.51
CA CYS A 237 26.68 8.60 -4.47
C CYS A 237 27.58 9.33 -5.45
N SER A 238 28.88 9.28 -5.18
CA SER A 238 29.92 9.67 -6.12
C SER A 238 30.88 8.51 -6.33
N ALA A 239 31.34 8.34 -7.56
CA ALA A 239 32.23 7.25 -7.94
C ALA A 239 33.23 7.70 -9.00
N SER A 240 34.26 6.88 -9.21
CA SER A 240 35.25 7.07 -10.26
C SER A 240 35.38 5.77 -11.04
N SER A 241 35.30 5.85 -12.36
CA SER A 241 35.55 4.74 -13.27
C SER A 241 36.58 5.15 -14.32
N ILE A 242 36.86 4.25 -15.27
CA ILE A 242 37.75 4.55 -16.40
C ILE A 242 37.26 5.72 -17.26
N LEU A 243 35.97 6.08 -17.15
CA LEU A 243 35.35 7.20 -17.88
C LEU A 243 35.39 8.52 -17.09
N GLY A 244 36.00 8.53 -15.90
CA GLY A 244 36.11 9.70 -15.04
C GLY A 244 35.26 9.62 -13.78
N LYS A 245 35.11 10.77 -13.11
CA LYS A 245 34.27 10.92 -11.93
C LYS A 245 32.82 11.15 -12.34
N TYR A 246 31.89 10.57 -11.61
CA TYR A 246 30.47 10.77 -11.84
C TYR A 246 29.68 10.73 -10.53
N ASP A 247 28.52 11.38 -10.56
CA ASP A 247 27.51 11.32 -9.50
C ASP A 247 26.34 10.43 -9.93
N GLY A 248 25.71 9.82 -8.93
CA GLY A 248 24.71 8.81 -9.14
C GLY A 248 23.89 8.54 -7.88
N VAL A 249 23.29 7.36 -7.87
CA VAL A 249 22.48 6.84 -6.79
C VAL A 249 22.91 5.41 -6.44
N CYS A 250 22.86 5.06 -5.16
CA CYS A 250 23.15 3.72 -4.69
C CYS A 250 22.01 2.77 -5.04
N ILE A 251 22.28 1.83 -5.93
CA ILE A 251 21.32 0.82 -6.38
C ILE A 251 21.79 -0.55 -5.94
N SER A 252 20.84 -1.37 -5.52
CA SER A 252 21.05 -2.75 -5.10
C SER A 252 21.91 -3.52 -6.09
N THR A 253 22.87 -4.28 -5.60
CA THR A 253 23.59 -5.26 -6.44
C THR A 253 22.71 -6.43 -6.88
N CYS A 254 21.45 -6.49 -6.42
CA CYS A 254 20.43 -7.44 -6.85
C CYS A 254 19.78 -7.13 -8.20
N VAL A 255 19.92 -5.91 -8.73
CA VAL A 255 19.39 -5.59 -10.07
C VAL A 255 20.36 -6.01 -11.17
N LYS A 256 19.82 -6.22 -12.37
CA LYS A 256 20.63 -6.63 -13.51
C LYS A 256 21.59 -5.50 -13.90
N ARG A 257 22.89 -5.78 -13.81
CA ARG A 257 23.94 -4.91 -14.37
C ARG A 257 24.25 -5.36 -15.78
N ASP A 258 23.71 -4.67 -16.79
CA ASP A 258 24.14 -4.87 -18.16
C ASP A 258 25.65 -4.56 -18.30
N PHE A 259 26.28 -5.12 -19.34
CA PHE A 259 27.72 -5.08 -19.55
C PHE A 259 28.31 -3.65 -19.48
N LEU A 260 27.61 -2.64 -20.02
CA LEU A 260 28.02 -1.24 -19.95
C LEU A 260 27.94 -0.68 -18.52
N ALA A 261 26.96 -1.11 -17.73
CA ALA A 261 26.91 -0.79 -16.30
C ALA A 261 28.09 -1.45 -15.56
N LYS A 262 28.50 -2.68 -15.90
CA LYS A 262 29.63 -3.34 -15.22
C LYS A 262 30.99 -2.66 -15.43
N ILE A 263 31.22 -2.07 -16.61
CA ILE A 263 32.47 -1.37 -16.93
C ILE A 263 32.49 0.06 -16.36
N GLY A 264 31.32 0.72 -16.32
CA GLY A 264 31.21 2.12 -15.90
C GLY A 264 30.88 2.34 -14.43
N THR A 265 30.37 1.33 -13.71
CA THR A 265 29.86 1.52 -12.33
C THR A 265 30.78 0.91 -11.27
N ALA A 266 31.27 1.76 -10.38
CA ALA A 266 31.99 1.38 -9.17
C ALA A 266 31.05 1.39 -7.96
N LYS A 267 31.48 0.77 -6.85
CA LYS A 267 30.81 0.91 -5.54
C LYS A 267 30.70 2.39 -5.15
N GLY A 268 31.77 3.16 -5.36
CA GLY A 268 31.81 4.57 -4.99
C GLY A 268 31.66 4.73 -3.48
N THR A 269 30.83 5.70 -3.07
CA THR A 269 30.47 5.95 -1.67
C THR A 269 29.33 5.06 -1.14
N CYS A 270 28.82 4.12 -1.94
CA CYS A 270 27.79 3.19 -1.50
C CYS A 270 28.35 2.14 -0.52
N ASP A 271 27.47 1.44 0.20
CA ASP A 271 27.84 0.28 1.01
C ASP A 271 28.19 -0.95 0.14
N ASP A 272 28.54 -2.07 0.77
CA ASP A 272 28.96 -3.30 0.07
C ASP A 272 27.83 -4.02 -0.68
N GLU A 273 26.57 -3.67 -0.42
CA GLU A 273 25.39 -4.29 -1.04
C GLU A 273 24.87 -3.48 -2.24
N HIS A 274 25.46 -2.29 -2.48
CA HIS A 274 25.05 -1.37 -3.52
C HIS A 274 26.20 -0.98 -4.46
N PHE A 275 25.84 -0.58 -5.67
CA PHE A 275 26.77 0.08 -6.59
C PHE A 275 26.27 1.49 -6.93
N CYS A 276 27.20 2.38 -7.29
CA CYS A 276 26.85 3.73 -7.68
C CYS A 276 26.43 3.78 -9.15
N ALA A 277 25.12 3.83 -9.39
CA ALA A 277 24.53 3.94 -10.72
C ALA A 277 24.51 5.42 -11.19
N PRO A 278 25.16 5.77 -12.32
CA PRO A 278 25.23 7.15 -12.77
C PRO A 278 23.86 7.67 -13.20
N CYS A 279 23.56 8.92 -12.88
CA CYS A 279 22.33 9.58 -13.34
C CYS A 279 22.37 9.98 -14.82
N LYS A 280 23.57 10.18 -15.36
CA LYS A 280 23.80 10.49 -16.77
C LYS A 280 24.78 9.49 -17.35
N ASN A 281 24.51 9.01 -18.56
CA ASN A 281 25.41 8.13 -19.27
C ASN A 281 26.73 8.89 -19.51
N PRO A 282 27.87 8.38 -19.00
CA PRO A 282 29.15 9.07 -19.10
C PRO A 282 29.67 9.20 -20.54
N LEU A 283 29.08 8.49 -21.52
CA LEU A 283 29.49 8.55 -22.93
C LEU A 283 28.76 9.62 -23.74
N ASP A 284 27.47 9.84 -23.49
CA ASP A 284 26.64 10.75 -24.28
C ASP A 284 25.89 11.81 -23.45
N GLY A 285 26.07 11.80 -22.13
CA GLY A 285 25.48 12.76 -21.19
C GLY A 285 23.97 12.61 -20.99
N LYS A 286 23.31 11.64 -21.61
CA LYS A 286 21.86 11.46 -21.52
C LYS A 286 21.43 10.86 -20.18
N PRO A 287 20.21 11.16 -19.69
CA PRO A 287 19.68 10.51 -18.50
C PRO A 287 19.70 8.98 -18.66
N THR A 288 20.12 8.27 -17.62
CA THR A 288 20.15 6.80 -17.61
C THR A 288 18.80 6.18 -17.28
N GLY A 289 17.88 6.97 -16.70
CA GLY A 289 16.64 6.47 -16.14
C GLY A 289 16.82 5.72 -14.81
N ALA A 290 18.00 5.81 -14.17
CA ALA A 290 18.21 5.21 -12.86
C ALA A 290 17.19 5.77 -11.85
N PRO A 291 16.49 4.91 -11.08
CA PRO A 291 15.50 5.36 -10.09
C PRO A 291 16.09 6.41 -9.13
N GLY A 292 15.35 7.49 -8.87
CA GLY A 292 15.78 8.55 -7.97
C GLY A 292 16.74 9.60 -8.57
N CYS A 293 17.20 9.41 -9.82
CA CYS A 293 17.91 10.45 -10.54
C CYS A 293 16.97 11.56 -11.02
N PRO A 294 17.42 12.83 -11.06
CA PRO A 294 16.65 13.89 -11.68
C PRO A 294 16.45 13.63 -13.18
N PRO A 295 15.31 14.07 -13.75
CA PRO A 295 15.03 13.95 -15.18
C PRO A 295 16.05 14.70 -16.05
#